data_AF-A0A830HU31-F1
#
_entry.id   AF-A0A830HU31-F1
#
_cell.length_a   1.000
_cell.length_b   1.000
_cell.length_c   1.000
_cell.angle_alpha   90.00
_cell.angle_beta   90.00
_cell.angle_gamma   90.00
#
_symmetry.space_group_name_H-M   'P 1'
#
loop_
_entity.id
_entity.type
_entity.pdbx_description
1 polymer ?
#
loop_
_entity_poly.entity_id
_entity_poly.type
_entity_poly.pdbx_seq_one_letter_code
_entity_poly.pdbx_strand_id
1 'polypeptide(L)'
;MSGVARTTTLCAIASATTTTKTSATKTRRTRAAKKKTKDLRSVVTQWRTEGVPLKNLPMEYLARLEGVDYVKRSSVTAVGKTLKEADETNVQSELRDRMLADALREETGARADDEAANDLLAVAAAVVMVADGLLDEGHNVVTPHSWPAPTSFAGKPRTENTAAKDISSYVHSLVHRSEGINEGEFGTGFNNSRFWIRSAGNQPVFPHVLEFARDIAEAVDSERAKEAVDAMGEEWSPLAFGKLCEQTIKSHGRKLKQARASSEPLLTFCERVQGYEMACIVEYCVEQAGGSLK
;
A
#
# COMPACT_ATOMS: atom_id res chain seq x y z
N MET A 1 -49.95 -71.97 25.34
CA MET A 1 -51.07 -72.67 24.69
C MET A 1 -51.69 -71.73 23.67
N SER A 2 -52.10 -72.26 22.51
CA SER A 2 -52.85 -71.64 21.38
C SER A 2 -52.17 -70.42 20.71
N GLY A 3 -51.75 -70.45 19.44
CA GLY A 3 -52.42 -70.91 18.21
C GLY A 3 -52.51 -69.67 17.28
N VAL A 4 -52.54 -69.65 15.94
CA VAL A 4 -52.76 -70.59 14.83
C VAL A 4 -52.31 -69.83 13.56
N ALA A 5 -51.87 -70.55 12.53
CA ALA A 5 -51.43 -70.05 11.21
C ALA A 5 -52.58 -69.71 10.23
N ARG A 6 -52.27 -68.95 9.15
CA ARG A 6 -52.81 -68.91 7.76
C ARG A 6 -52.28 -67.63 7.10
N THR A 7 -51.48 -67.59 6.03
CA THR A 7 -51.58 -68.07 4.63
C THR A 7 -52.76 -67.53 3.84
N THR A 8 -52.51 -66.53 2.98
CA THR A 8 -53.19 -66.37 1.68
C THR A 8 -52.30 -65.64 0.66
N THR A 9 -52.29 -66.18 -0.56
CA THR A 9 -51.59 -65.73 -1.77
C THR A 9 -52.61 -65.12 -2.76
N LEU A 10 -52.09 -64.42 -3.79
CA LEU A 10 -52.71 -63.89 -5.04
C LEU A 10 -53.04 -62.38 -4.96
N CYS A 11 -52.77 -61.52 -5.96
CA CYS A 11 -52.72 -61.72 -7.41
C CYS A 11 -51.75 -60.71 -8.07
N ALA A 12 -51.23 -61.09 -9.24
CA ALA A 12 -50.45 -60.26 -10.15
C ALA A 12 -51.33 -59.27 -10.94
N ILE A 13 -50.83 -58.06 -11.20
CA ILE A 13 -51.13 -57.28 -12.42
C ILE A 13 -49.82 -56.61 -12.87
N ALA A 14 -49.56 -56.73 -14.17
CA ALA A 14 -48.42 -56.21 -14.89
C ALA A 14 -48.60 -54.75 -15.36
N SER A 15 -47.48 -54.18 -15.81
CA SER A 15 -47.35 -53.08 -16.78
C SER A 15 -47.52 -51.64 -16.26
N ALA A 16 -46.42 -50.88 -16.24
CA ALA A 16 -46.08 -50.00 -17.35
C ALA A 16 -44.76 -49.25 -17.07
N THR A 17 -43.84 -49.40 -18.00
CA THR A 17 -42.57 -48.68 -18.14
C THR A 17 -42.83 -47.18 -18.35
N THR A 18 -42.16 -46.32 -17.58
CA THR A 18 -41.92 -44.93 -18.01
C THR A 18 -40.50 -44.54 -17.63
N THR A 19 -39.63 -44.57 -18.64
CA THR A 19 -38.23 -44.18 -18.55
C THR A 19 -38.14 -42.66 -18.54
N THR A 20 -38.05 -42.04 -17.37
CA THR A 20 -37.68 -40.63 -17.24
C THR A 20 -36.16 -40.49 -17.23
N LYS A 21 -35.60 -39.91 -18.29
CA LYS A 21 -34.21 -39.45 -18.34
C LYS A 21 -34.04 -38.28 -17.37
N THR A 22 -33.49 -38.54 -16.18
CA THR A 22 -32.94 -37.50 -15.32
C THR A 22 -31.56 -37.07 -15.83
N SER A 23 -31.50 -35.86 -16.37
CA SER A 23 -30.26 -35.15 -16.69
C SER A 23 -29.44 -34.94 -15.41
N ALA A 24 -28.24 -35.54 -15.37
CA ALA A 24 -27.29 -35.36 -14.29
C ALA A 24 -26.69 -33.94 -14.36
N THR A 25 -27.19 -33.04 -13.53
CA THR A 25 -26.59 -31.72 -13.30
C THR A 25 -25.28 -31.91 -12.56
N LYS A 26 -24.17 -31.77 -13.30
CA LYS A 26 -22.80 -31.86 -12.80
C LYS A 26 -22.54 -30.69 -11.83
N THR A 27 -22.66 -30.92 -10.52
CA THR A 27 -22.32 -29.93 -9.49
C THR A 27 -20.81 -29.67 -9.52
N ARG A 28 -20.41 -28.63 -10.26
CA ARG A 28 -19.03 -28.13 -10.32
C ARG A 28 -18.75 -27.39 -9.01
N ARG A 29 -18.27 -28.12 -7.98
CA ARG A 29 -17.69 -27.52 -6.77
C ARG A 29 -16.47 -26.69 -7.17
N THR A 30 -16.64 -25.38 -7.27
CA THR A 30 -15.54 -24.42 -7.34
C THR A 30 -14.90 -24.36 -5.96
N ARG A 31 -13.73 -25.01 -5.80
CA ARG A 31 -12.82 -24.69 -4.69
C ARG A 31 -12.32 -23.27 -4.93
N ALA A 32 -12.93 -22.28 -4.28
CA ALA A 32 -12.34 -20.95 -4.17
C ALA A 32 -11.00 -21.10 -3.44
N ALA A 33 -9.91 -20.83 -4.15
CA ALA A 33 -8.59 -20.76 -3.53
C ALA A 33 -8.62 -19.63 -2.49
N LYS A 34 -8.53 -19.98 -1.21
CA LYS A 34 -8.29 -18.99 -0.14
C LYS A 34 -6.93 -18.37 -0.42
N LYS A 35 -6.91 -17.18 -1.00
CA LYS A 35 -5.68 -16.42 -1.22
C LYS A 35 -5.22 -15.96 0.16
N LYS A 36 -4.07 -16.46 0.63
CA LYS A 36 -3.48 -16.03 1.90
C LYS A 36 -3.25 -14.52 1.84
N THR A 37 -3.78 -13.80 2.81
CA THR A 37 -3.38 -12.43 3.11
C THR A 37 -1.94 -12.48 3.64
N LYS A 38 -1.07 -11.59 3.13
CA LYS A 38 0.21 -11.34 3.78
C LYS A 38 -0.08 -10.52 5.04
N ASP A 39 0.54 -10.85 6.16
CA ASP A 39 0.56 -9.99 7.33
C ASP A 39 1.43 -8.75 7.06
N LEU A 40 1.22 -7.68 7.83
CA LEU A 40 1.92 -6.41 7.68
C LEU A 40 3.42 -6.55 7.93
N ARG A 41 3.82 -7.41 8.88
CA ARG A 41 5.24 -7.68 9.15
C ARG A 41 5.95 -8.23 7.92
N SER A 42 5.32 -9.12 7.18
CA SER A 42 5.85 -9.67 5.92
C SER A 42 5.96 -8.59 4.85
N VAL A 43 5.03 -7.64 4.81
CA VAL A 43 5.07 -6.52 3.86
C VAL A 43 6.21 -5.57 4.21
N VAL A 44 6.32 -5.16 5.47
CA VAL A 44 7.40 -4.29 5.97
C VAL A 44 8.77 -4.96 5.80
N THR A 45 8.87 -6.25 6.10
CA THR A 45 10.10 -7.03 5.87
C THR A 45 10.47 -7.07 4.39
N GLN A 46 9.48 -7.26 3.50
CA GLN A 46 9.70 -7.25 2.07
C GLN A 46 10.22 -5.89 1.59
N TRP A 47 9.68 -4.77 2.09
CA TRP A 47 10.16 -3.43 1.72
C TRP A 47 11.59 -3.17 2.18
N ARG A 48 11.97 -3.65 3.37
CA ARG A 48 13.36 -3.57 3.85
C ARG A 48 14.33 -4.29 2.93
N THR A 49 13.96 -5.46 2.42
CA THR A 49 14.86 -6.28 1.61
C THR A 49 14.84 -5.90 0.13
N GLU A 50 13.64 -5.75 -0.45
CA GLU A 50 13.41 -5.61 -1.90
C GLU A 50 13.17 -4.16 -2.33
N GLY A 51 12.94 -3.25 -1.39
CA GLY A 51 12.52 -1.87 -1.66
C GLY A 51 11.02 -1.75 -1.93
N VAL A 52 10.57 -0.50 -2.07
CA VAL A 52 9.23 -0.19 -2.59
C VAL A 52 9.45 0.27 -4.01
N PRO A 53 8.91 -0.45 -5.00
CA PRO A 53 9.09 -0.02 -6.37
C PRO A 53 8.49 1.37 -6.57
N LEU A 54 9.17 2.27 -7.27
CA LEU A 54 8.60 3.55 -7.73
C LEU A 54 7.54 3.33 -8.84
N LYS A 55 6.88 2.15 -8.85
CA LYS A 55 5.92 1.64 -9.85
C LYS A 55 4.58 2.40 -9.88
N ASN A 56 4.49 3.48 -9.10
CA ASN A 56 3.28 4.26 -8.90
C ASN A 56 3.40 5.66 -9.50
N LEU A 57 4.19 5.82 -10.58
CA LEU A 57 3.80 6.83 -11.58
C LEU A 57 2.35 6.48 -11.95
N PRO A 58 1.34 7.36 -11.74
CA PRO A 58 -0.01 7.14 -12.20
C PRO A 58 0.03 6.53 -13.59
N MET A 59 -0.67 5.41 -13.74
CA MET A 59 -0.74 4.67 -14.99
C MET A 59 -1.16 5.55 -16.15
N GLU A 60 -1.79 6.70 -15.90
CA GLU A 60 -2.08 7.76 -16.86
C GLU A 60 -0.85 8.29 -17.59
N TYR A 61 0.34 8.34 -16.95
CA TYR A 61 1.58 8.75 -17.62
C TYR A 61 2.10 7.67 -18.57
N LEU A 62 1.97 6.39 -18.18
CA LEU A 62 2.33 5.26 -19.04
C LEU A 62 1.25 4.99 -20.12
N ALA A 63 -0.02 5.27 -19.82
CA ALA A 63 -1.15 5.14 -20.74
C ALA A 63 -1.22 6.31 -21.74
N ARG A 64 -0.82 7.53 -21.36
CA ARG A 64 -0.56 8.64 -22.32
C ARG A 64 0.59 8.32 -23.27
N LEU A 65 1.57 7.53 -22.84
CA LEU A 65 2.71 7.12 -23.67
C LEU A 65 2.41 5.88 -24.53
N GLU A 66 1.53 4.98 -24.09
CA GLU A 66 1.28 3.69 -24.76
C GLU A 66 -0.12 3.58 -25.43
N GLY A 67 -1.09 4.47 -25.17
CA GLY A 67 -2.39 4.48 -25.86
C GLY A 67 -3.26 3.23 -25.61
N VAL A 68 -3.20 2.64 -24.42
CA VAL A 68 -3.86 1.35 -24.09
C VAL A 68 -4.83 1.48 -22.91
N ASP A 69 -6.03 0.92 -23.06
CA ASP A 69 -7.06 0.74 -22.02
C ASP A 69 -6.66 -0.30 -20.95
N TYR A 70 -6.98 -0.01 -19.68
CA TYR A 70 -6.33 -0.62 -18.51
C TYR A 70 -7.20 -1.62 -17.73
N VAL A 71 -6.74 -2.89 -17.52
CA VAL A 71 -7.12 -3.76 -16.39
C VAL A 71 -6.01 -4.80 -16.03
N LYS A 72 -5.49 -4.72 -14.78
CA LYS A 72 -5.10 -5.77 -13.77
C LYS A 72 -3.70 -5.57 -13.12
N ARG A 73 -3.69 -5.49 -11.78
CA ARG A 73 -2.52 -5.69 -10.88
C ARG A 73 -2.89 -6.58 -9.67
N SER A 74 -1.90 -7.24 -9.08
CA SER A 74 -1.86 -7.99 -7.81
C SER A 74 -0.63 -7.50 -6.99
N SER A 75 -0.47 -7.57 -5.67
CA SER A 75 -1.09 -8.39 -4.61
C SER A 75 -0.95 -7.75 -3.21
N VAL A 76 -2.03 -7.11 -2.73
CA VAL A 76 -2.50 -7.11 -1.33
C VAL A 76 -4.01 -7.32 -1.44
N THR A 77 -4.47 -8.57 -1.24
CA THR A 77 -5.72 -9.03 -1.89
C THR A 77 -6.94 -9.19 -0.99
N ALA A 78 -6.87 -8.81 0.29
CA ALA A 78 -8.08 -8.65 1.10
C ALA A 78 -8.45 -7.18 1.25
N VAL A 79 -7.53 -6.34 1.76
CA VAL A 79 -7.73 -4.89 1.86
C VAL A 79 -7.95 -4.30 0.46
N GLY A 80 -6.97 -4.37 -0.44
CA GLY A 80 -7.08 -3.81 -1.80
C GLY A 80 -8.21 -4.35 -2.68
N LYS A 81 -8.76 -5.54 -2.37
CA LYS A 81 -9.93 -6.07 -3.10
C LYS A 81 -11.24 -5.48 -2.57
N THR A 82 -11.38 -5.36 -1.25
CA THR A 82 -12.50 -4.62 -0.63
C THR A 82 -12.49 -3.15 -1.05
N LEU A 83 -11.31 -2.55 -1.22
CA LEU A 83 -11.17 -1.14 -1.64
C LEU A 83 -11.64 -0.87 -3.08
N LYS A 84 -11.60 -1.86 -3.99
CA LYS A 84 -11.80 -1.67 -5.45
C LYS A 84 -13.24 -1.92 -5.94
N GLU A 85 -14.07 -2.63 -5.17
CA GLU A 85 -15.46 -2.94 -5.54
C GLU A 85 -16.48 -1.91 -4.98
N ALA A 86 -15.99 -0.85 -4.33
CA ALA A 86 -16.80 0.20 -3.73
C ALA A 86 -16.92 1.44 -4.65
N ASP A 87 -18.16 1.79 -4.98
CA ASP A 87 -18.55 2.93 -5.81
C ASP A 87 -18.18 4.30 -5.15
N GLU A 88 -17.82 5.28 -5.98
CA GLU A 88 -17.13 6.54 -5.66
C GLU A 88 -17.99 7.57 -4.90
N THR A 89 -18.43 7.25 -3.68
CA THR A 89 -19.06 8.25 -2.79
C THR A 89 -18.12 8.63 -1.64
N ASN A 90 -18.15 9.90 -1.23
CA ASN A 90 -17.30 10.46 -0.15
C ASN A 90 -17.47 9.73 1.21
N VAL A 91 -18.56 9.00 1.39
CA VAL A 91 -18.82 8.18 2.59
C VAL A 91 -17.98 6.90 2.60
N GLN A 92 -17.56 6.40 1.43
CA GLN A 92 -16.76 5.17 1.29
C GLN A 92 -15.27 5.42 1.51
N SER A 93 -14.71 6.60 1.21
CA SER A 93 -13.31 6.91 1.55
C SER A 93 -13.10 6.90 3.06
N GLU A 94 -13.93 7.61 3.82
CA GLU A 94 -13.86 7.57 5.29
C GLU A 94 -14.02 6.17 5.88
N LEU A 95 -14.88 5.33 5.28
CA LEU A 95 -15.04 3.94 5.71
C LEU A 95 -13.80 3.11 5.39
N ARG A 96 -13.18 3.29 4.22
CA ARG A 96 -11.96 2.60 3.80
C ARG A 96 -10.78 2.93 4.72
N ASP A 97 -10.64 4.21 5.05
CA ASP A 97 -9.57 4.71 5.92
C ASP A 97 -9.71 4.14 7.33
N ARG A 98 -10.95 4.13 7.86
CA ARG A 98 -11.26 3.49 9.16
C ARG A 98 -10.99 1.99 9.13
N MET A 99 -11.38 1.28 8.07
CA MET A 99 -11.14 -0.16 7.97
C MET A 99 -9.65 -0.52 7.96
N LEU A 100 -8.80 0.27 7.29
CA LEU A 100 -7.36 0.01 7.31
C LEU A 100 -6.75 0.35 8.67
N ALA A 101 -7.14 1.47 9.29
CA ALA A 101 -6.71 1.83 10.63
C ALA A 101 -7.16 0.78 11.67
N ASP A 102 -8.39 0.27 11.57
CA ASP A 102 -8.93 -0.78 12.43
C ASP A 102 -8.18 -2.11 12.23
N ALA A 103 -7.85 -2.47 10.99
CA ALA A 103 -7.04 -3.66 10.68
C ALA A 103 -5.62 -3.55 11.28
N LEU A 104 -4.98 -2.37 11.14
CA LEU A 104 -3.69 -2.10 11.78
C LEU A 104 -3.81 -2.17 13.31
N ARG A 105 -4.89 -1.66 13.88
CA ARG A 105 -5.14 -1.71 15.33
C ARG A 105 -5.26 -3.15 15.82
N GLU A 106 -6.03 -4.00 15.13
CA GLU A 106 -6.19 -5.41 15.45
C GLU A 106 -4.85 -6.16 15.40
N GLU A 107 -4.06 -5.91 14.36
CA GLU A 107 -2.78 -6.58 14.15
C GLU A 107 -1.72 -6.17 15.18
N THR A 108 -1.69 -4.88 15.54
CA THR A 108 -0.67 -4.29 16.42
C THR A 108 -1.03 -4.34 17.90
N GLY A 109 -2.31 -4.49 18.24
CA GLY A 109 -2.82 -4.45 19.62
C GLY A 109 -2.97 -3.05 20.21
N ALA A 110 -2.95 -2.00 19.38
CA ALA A 110 -3.11 -0.62 19.82
C ALA A 110 -4.50 -0.36 20.42
N ARG A 111 -4.59 0.61 21.34
CA ARG A 111 -5.81 0.93 22.08
C ARG A 111 -6.78 1.75 21.22
N ALA A 112 -8.04 1.33 21.16
CA ALA A 112 -9.05 1.99 20.32
C ALA A 112 -9.52 3.36 20.87
N ASP A 113 -9.41 3.56 22.18
CA ASP A 113 -9.84 4.77 22.90
C ASP A 113 -8.81 5.91 22.87
N ASP A 114 -7.63 5.69 22.27
CA ASP A 114 -6.57 6.68 22.17
C ASP A 114 -6.58 7.35 20.79
N GLU A 115 -7.11 8.58 20.73
CA GLU A 115 -7.18 9.36 19.49
C GLU A 115 -5.78 9.63 18.90
N ALA A 116 -4.77 9.87 19.74
CA ALA A 116 -3.42 10.14 19.26
C ALA A 116 -2.78 8.90 18.63
N ALA A 117 -3.00 7.72 19.24
CA ALA A 117 -2.60 6.44 18.65
C ALA A 117 -3.31 6.17 17.32
N ASN A 118 -4.62 6.46 17.24
CA ASN A 118 -5.40 6.29 16.01
C ASN A 118 -4.88 7.17 14.86
N ASP A 119 -4.44 8.39 15.15
CA ASP A 119 -3.85 9.29 14.14
C ASP A 119 -2.55 8.73 13.57
N LEU A 120 -1.67 8.21 14.44
CA LEU A 120 -0.43 7.58 14.02
C LEU A 120 -0.68 6.33 13.17
N LEU A 121 -1.67 5.50 13.55
CA LEU A 121 -2.07 4.35 12.75
C LEU A 121 -2.67 4.75 11.39
N ALA A 122 -3.42 5.86 11.32
CA ALA A 122 -3.88 6.40 10.05
C ALA A 122 -2.71 6.84 9.16
N VAL A 123 -1.69 7.49 9.73
CA VAL A 123 -0.47 7.83 8.97
C VAL A 123 0.26 6.56 8.50
N ALA A 124 0.38 5.52 9.33
CA ALA A 124 0.96 4.23 8.93
C ALA A 124 0.16 3.59 7.78
N ALA A 125 -1.17 3.60 7.87
CA ALA A 125 -2.07 3.14 6.82
C ALA A 125 -1.82 3.86 5.49
N ALA A 126 -1.66 5.18 5.52
CA ALA A 126 -1.35 5.95 4.32
C ALA A 126 -0.02 5.55 3.68
N VAL A 127 1.02 5.28 4.48
CA VAL A 127 2.30 4.79 3.95
C VAL A 127 2.11 3.46 3.22
N VAL A 128 1.30 2.55 3.77
CA VAL A 128 0.96 1.27 3.13
C VAL A 128 0.21 1.50 1.82
N MET A 129 -0.76 2.40 1.80
CA MET A 129 -1.48 2.79 0.59
C MET A 129 -0.53 3.32 -0.50
N VAL A 130 0.40 4.22 -0.13
CA VAL A 130 1.40 4.78 -1.06
C VAL A 130 2.31 3.70 -1.65
N ALA A 131 2.79 2.77 -0.80
CA ALA A 131 3.62 1.67 -1.25
C ALA A 131 2.88 0.72 -2.21
N ASP A 132 1.58 0.53 -2.02
CA ASP A 132 0.70 -0.25 -2.90
C ASP A 132 0.23 0.50 -4.15
N GLY A 133 0.52 1.80 -4.25
CA GLY A 133 0.19 2.64 -5.39
C GLY A 133 -1.17 3.30 -5.36
N LEU A 134 -1.77 3.34 -4.18
CA LEU A 134 -2.97 4.08 -3.85
C LEU A 134 -2.57 5.49 -3.39
N LEU A 135 -1.98 6.27 -4.31
CA LEU A 135 -1.42 7.59 -3.99
C LEU A 135 -2.51 8.57 -3.55
N ASP A 136 -3.65 8.59 -4.24
CA ASP A 136 -4.76 9.49 -3.93
C ASP A 136 -5.42 9.13 -2.59
N GLU A 137 -5.61 7.83 -2.32
CA GLU A 137 -6.13 7.38 -1.03
C GLU A 137 -5.14 7.70 0.10
N GLY A 138 -3.85 7.41 -0.08
CA GLY A 138 -2.81 7.75 0.89
C GLY A 138 -2.73 9.25 1.14
N HIS A 139 -2.82 10.07 0.09
CA HIS A 139 -2.89 11.53 0.15
C HIS A 139 -4.08 12.00 1.00
N ASN A 140 -5.26 11.46 0.73
CA ASN A 140 -6.49 11.84 1.43
C ASN A 140 -6.42 11.47 2.92
N VAL A 141 -5.78 10.36 3.27
CA VAL A 141 -5.58 9.95 4.68
C VAL A 141 -4.62 10.88 5.41
N VAL A 142 -3.51 11.31 4.79
CA VAL A 142 -2.54 12.19 5.49
C VAL A 142 -2.89 13.66 5.47
N THR A 143 -3.73 14.10 4.54
CA THR A 143 -4.08 15.53 4.38
C THR A 143 -4.66 16.15 5.63
N PRO A 144 -5.61 15.55 6.37
CA PRO A 144 -6.19 16.15 7.58
C PRO A 144 -5.15 16.43 8.65
N HIS A 145 -4.10 15.60 8.72
CA HIS A 145 -3.05 15.71 9.73
C HIS A 145 -1.97 16.73 9.35
N SER A 146 -1.79 16.99 8.06
CA SER A 146 -0.68 17.81 7.53
C SER A 146 -1.14 19.16 6.97
N TRP A 147 -2.41 19.32 6.62
CA TRP A 147 -2.98 20.54 6.05
C TRP A 147 -3.90 21.24 7.06
N PRO A 148 -3.74 22.56 7.29
CA PRO A 148 -4.44 23.27 8.36
C PRO A 148 -5.88 23.68 8.02
N ALA A 149 -6.35 23.40 6.81
CA ALA A 149 -7.65 23.83 6.31
C ALA A 149 -8.50 22.63 5.86
N PRO A 150 -9.83 22.74 5.89
CA PRO A 150 -10.68 21.68 5.36
C PRO A 150 -10.50 21.55 3.85
N THR A 151 -10.58 20.32 3.34
CA THR A 151 -10.59 20.02 1.90
C THR A 151 -11.82 19.21 1.52
N SER A 152 -12.22 19.25 0.24
CA SER A 152 -13.37 18.49 -0.26
C SER A 152 -13.15 16.98 -0.24
N PHE A 153 -11.90 16.54 -0.31
CA PHE A 153 -11.49 15.13 -0.46
C PHE A 153 -11.02 14.48 0.84
N ALA A 154 -10.56 15.26 1.82
CA ALA A 154 -10.04 14.75 3.09
C ALA A 154 -10.84 15.24 4.32
N GLY A 155 -11.78 16.16 4.13
CA GLY A 155 -12.65 16.64 5.20
C GLY A 155 -11.95 17.68 6.09
N LYS A 156 -12.22 17.63 7.40
CA LYS A 156 -11.76 18.64 8.37
C LYS A 156 -10.32 18.37 8.83
N PRO A 157 -9.53 19.42 9.11
CA PRO A 157 -8.18 19.26 9.64
C PRO A 157 -8.20 18.63 11.04
N ARG A 158 -7.14 17.87 11.35
CA ARG A 158 -6.88 17.18 12.62
C ARG A 158 -5.53 17.64 13.16
N THR A 159 -5.47 18.89 13.62
CA THR A 159 -4.24 19.59 13.99
C THR A 159 -3.84 19.47 15.47
N GLU A 160 -4.66 18.80 16.29
CA GLU A 160 -4.47 18.68 17.74
C GLU A 160 -3.24 17.82 18.09
N ASN A 161 -2.92 16.82 17.26
CA ASN A 161 -1.80 15.91 17.48
C ASN A 161 -0.54 16.35 16.72
N THR A 162 0.38 17.01 17.43
CA THR A 162 1.64 17.52 16.84
C THR A 162 2.56 16.41 16.34
N ALA A 163 2.64 15.27 17.03
CA ALA A 163 3.45 14.14 16.60
C ALA A 163 2.93 13.56 15.27
N ALA A 164 1.61 13.40 15.14
CA ALA A 164 0.98 12.97 13.89
C ALA A 164 1.13 14.02 12.78
N LYS A 165 1.14 15.32 13.12
CA LYS A 165 1.31 16.41 12.15
C LYS A 165 2.68 16.39 11.47
N ASP A 166 3.76 16.27 12.23
CA ASP A 166 5.11 16.34 11.66
C ASP A 166 5.39 15.12 10.78
N ILE A 167 5.07 13.93 11.27
CA ILE A 167 5.24 12.68 10.51
C ILE A 167 4.28 12.59 9.32
N SER A 168 3.04 13.08 9.44
CA SER A 168 2.10 13.11 8.29
C SER A 168 2.57 14.09 7.22
N SER A 169 3.15 15.24 7.59
CA SER A 169 3.76 16.16 6.63
C SER A 169 4.92 15.49 5.89
N TYR A 170 5.69 14.65 6.59
CA TYR A 170 6.73 13.85 5.95
C TYR A 170 6.14 12.80 5.00
N VAL A 171 5.12 12.04 5.41
CA VAL A 171 4.45 11.06 4.55
C VAL A 171 3.79 11.73 3.34
N HIS A 172 3.21 12.91 3.50
CA HIS A 172 2.68 13.72 2.40
C HIS A 172 3.78 14.01 1.36
N SER A 173 5.00 14.25 1.82
CA SER A 173 6.13 14.38 0.89
C SER A 173 6.47 13.09 0.14
N LEU A 174 6.27 11.92 0.74
CA LEU A 174 6.48 10.61 0.13
C LEU A 174 5.42 10.27 -0.91
N VAL A 175 4.16 10.66 -0.66
CA VAL A 175 3.06 10.61 -1.65
C VAL A 175 3.52 11.32 -2.91
N HIS A 176 3.88 12.60 -2.81
CA HIS A 176 4.27 13.39 -3.98
C HIS A 176 5.61 12.95 -4.59
N ARG A 177 6.56 12.45 -3.79
CA ARG A 177 7.79 11.88 -4.36
C ARG A 177 7.48 10.65 -5.22
N SER A 178 6.45 9.89 -4.86
CA SER A 178 5.97 8.72 -5.60
C SER A 178 5.21 9.10 -6.88
N GLU A 179 4.57 10.27 -6.93
CA GLU A 179 4.05 10.85 -8.17
C GLU A 179 5.17 11.18 -9.17
N GLY A 180 6.39 11.46 -8.68
CA GLY A 180 7.58 11.62 -9.51
C GLY A 180 7.54 12.86 -10.41
N ILE A 181 7.70 12.65 -11.73
CA ILE A 181 7.75 13.74 -12.72
C ILE A 181 6.36 14.12 -13.28
N ASN A 182 5.29 13.55 -12.75
CA ASN A 182 3.94 13.84 -13.20
C ASN A 182 3.54 15.26 -12.79
N GLU A 183 3.03 16.03 -13.75
CA GLU A 183 2.52 17.38 -13.52
C GLU A 183 1.10 17.33 -12.95
N GLY A 184 0.92 17.93 -11.77
CA GLY A 184 -0.36 18.19 -11.13
C GLY A 184 -0.62 19.68 -10.96
N GLU A 185 -1.55 20.04 -10.08
CA GLU A 185 -2.02 21.43 -9.84
C GLU A 185 -0.88 22.40 -9.46
N PHE A 186 0.19 21.89 -8.85
CA PHE A 186 1.29 22.69 -8.29
C PHE A 186 2.67 22.31 -8.86
N GLY A 187 2.70 21.77 -10.09
CA GLY A 187 3.93 21.33 -10.76
C GLY A 187 4.16 19.84 -10.61
N THR A 188 5.42 19.40 -10.66
CA THR A 188 5.73 17.96 -10.57
C THR A 188 5.57 17.43 -9.16
N GLY A 189 5.35 16.12 -9.00
CA GLY A 189 5.41 15.45 -7.70
C GLY A 189 6.68 15.78 -6.90
N PHE A 190 7.84 15.85 -7.56
CA PHE A 190 9.08 16.31 -6.91
C PHE A 190 9.05 17.77 -6.44
N ASN A 191 8.31 18.67 -7.11
CA ASN A 191 8.12 20.03 -6.63
C ASN A 191 7.28 20.05 -5.35
N ASN A 192 6.16 19.33 -5.33
CA ASN A 192 5.28 19.22 -4.17
C ASN A 192 5.97 18.53 -2.98
N SER A 193 6.71 17.45 -3.24
CA SER A 193 7.47 16.74 -2.20
C SER A 193 8.41 17.68 -1.43
N ARG A 194 9.13 18.59 -2.12
CA ARG A 194 10.03 19.56 -1.47
C ARG A 194 9.31 20.55 -0.56
N PHE A 195 8.09 20.95 -0.92
CA PHE A 195 7.27 21.82 -0.08
C PHE A 195 6.98 21.11 1.25
N TRP A 196 6.51 19.88 1.18
CA TRP A 196 6.14 19.08 2.36
C TRP A 196 7.33 18.66 3.22
N ILE A 197 8.49 18.35 2.62
CA ILE A 197 9.73 18.08 3.37
C ILE A 197 10.09 19.26 4.28
N ARG A 198 9.94 20.50 3.78
CA ARG A 198 10.23 21.71 4.58
C ARG A 198 9.23 21.89 5.72
N SER A 199 8.00 21.43 5.55
CA SER A 199 6.97 21.47 6.60
C SER A 199 7.16 20.41 7.67
N ALA A 200 7.75 19.26 7.32
CA ALA A 200 7.91 18.12 8.22
C ALA A 200 8.98 18.34 9.31
N GLY A 201 10.07 19.04 8.99
CA GLY A 201 11.22 19.14 9.88
C GLY A 201 11.97 17.81 10.03
N ASN A 202 12.80 17.69 11.07
CA ASN A 202 13.61 16.48 11.32
C ASN A 202 12.75 15.34 11.87
N GLN A 203 12.86 14.16 11.26
CA GLN A 203 12.10 12.98 11.69
C GLN A 203 12.98 12.00 12.49
N PRO A 204 12.40 11.30 13.49
CA PRO A 204 13.12 10.28 14.26
C PRO A 204 13.68 9.13 13.41
N VAL A 205 13.12 8.89 12.21
CA VAL A 205 13.55 7.82 11.31
C VAL A 205 14.82 8.14 10.52
N PHE A 206 15.24 9.41 10.46
CA PHE A 206 16.35 9.87 9.60
C PHE A 206 17.69 9.17 9.84
N PRO A 207 18.16 8.94 11.08
CA PRO A 207 19.43 8.25 11.32
C PRO A 207 19.45 6.84 10.71
N HIS A 208 18.34 6.11 10.87
CA HIS A 208 18.19 4.75 10.33
C HIS A 208 18.18 4.73 8.80
N VAL A 209 17.55 5.74 8.18
CA VAL A 209 17.50 5.85 6.71
C VAL A 209 18.89 6.17 6.14
N LEU A 210 19.68 7.03 6.80
CA LEU A 210 21.04 7.34 6.37
C LEU A 210 21.96 6.12 6.45
N GLU A 211 21.92 5.37 7.56
CA GLU A 211 22.69 4.13 7.73
C GLU A 211 22.35 3.14 6.61
N PHE A 212 21.05 2.88 6.39
CA PHE A 212 20.62 2.00 5.32
C PHE A 212 21.02 2.51 3.93
N ALA A 213 20.95 3.82 3.68
CA ALA A 213 21.38 4.39 2.41
C ALA A 213 22.87 4.15 2.14
N ARG A 214 23.74 4.24 3.16
CA ARG A 214 25.17 3.89 3.04
C ARG A 214 25.34 2.41 2.65
N ASP A 215 24.65 1.51 3.34
CA ASP A 215 24.70 0.07 3.04
C ASP A 215 24.22 -0.26 1.62
N ILE A 216 23.14 0.37 1.17
CA ILE A 216 22.60 0.14 -0.17
C ILE A 216 23.49 0.75 -1.25
N ALA A 217 24.09 1.92 -1.03
CA ALA A 217 25.01 2.54 -1.98
C ALA A 217 26.23 1.64 -2.25
N GLU A 218 26.75 0.97 -1.22
CA GLU A 218 27.79 -0.04 -1.36
C GLU A 218 27.28 -1.30 -2.07
N ALA A 219 26.12 -1.82 -1.67
CA ALA A 219 25.58 -3.08 -2.20
C ALA A 219 25.19 -3.01 -3.69
N VAL A 220 24.72 -1.86 -4.18
CA VAL A 220 24.36 -1.66 -5.59
C VAL A 220 25.57 -1.31 -6.48
N ASP A 221 26.76 -1.14 -5.88
CA ASP A 221 28.02 -0.80 -6.55
C ASP A 221 27.89 0.40 -7.52
N SER A 222 27.29 1.50 -7.02
CA SER A 222 27.09 2.71 -7.80
C SER A 222 27.87 3.88 -7.19
N GLU A 223 28.96 4.29 -7.86
CA GLU A 223 29.75 5.45 -7.44
C GLU A 223 28.89 6.71 -7.31
N ARG A 224 27.92 6.93 -8.20
CA ARG A 224 26.98 8.06 -8.09
C ARG A 224 26.09 7.97 -6.86
N ALA A 225 25.71 6.76 -6.41
CA ALA A 225 24.94 6.59 -5.18
C ALA A 225 25.82 6.87 -3.95
N LYS A 226 27.06 6.37 -3.93
CA LYS A 226 28.04 6.62 -2.86
C LYS A 226 28.33 8.12 -2.73
N GLU A 227 28.69 8.78 -3.82
CA GLU A 227 28.90 10.24 -3.87
C GLU A 227 27.68 11.01 -3.38
N ALA A 228 26.47 10.57 -3.75
CA ALA A 228 25.25 11.24 -3.33
C ALA A 228 24.97 11.09 -1.82
N VAL A 229 25.26 9.92 -1.25
CA VAL A 229 25.12 9.67 0.21
C VAL A 229 26.20 10.42 0.98
N ASP A 230 27.45 10.41 0.53
CA ASP A 230 28.55 11.16 1.13
C ASP A 230 28.27 12.66 1.16
N ALA A 231 27.68 13.19 0.09
CA ALA A 231 27.28 14.59 0.00
C ALA A 231 26.15 14.99 0.98
N MET A 232 25.43 14.04 1.57
CA MET A 232 24.45 14.32 2.64
C MET A 232 25.14 14.55 4.00
N GLY A 233 26.38 14.08 4.18
CA GLY A 233 27.15 14.22 5.41
C GLY A 233 26.67 13.26 6.52
N GLU A 234 26.53 13.78 7.74
CA GLU A 234 26.15 13.01 8.93
C GLU A 234 24.65 12.98 9.19
N GLU A 235 23.85 13.72 8.42
CA GLU A 235 22.40 13.78 8.58
C GLU A 235 21.69 13.41 7.27
N TRP A 236 20.59 12.66 7.38
CA TRP A 236 19.77 12.34 6.22
C TRP A 236 19.19 13.62 5.60
N SER A 237 19.40 13.82 4.30
CA SER A 237 18.86 14.96 3.56
C SER A 237 17.78 14.50 2.57
N PRO A 238 16.49 14.50 2.97
CA PRO A 238 15.42 14.08 2.07
C PRO A 238 15.29 14.97 0.83
N LEU A 239 15.70 16.24 0.90
CA LEU A 239 15.76 17.14 -0.25
C LEU A 239 16.84 16.71 -1.25
N ALA A 240 18.04 16.35 -0.76
CA ALA A 240 19.12 15.86 -1.62
C ALA A 240 18.76 14.52 -2.25
N PHE A 241 18.22 13.60 -1.45
CA PHE A 241 17.74 12.31 -1.94
C PHE A 241 16.62 12.46 -2.99
N GLY A 242 15.63 13.30 -2.74
CA GLY A 242 14.54 13.56 -3.70
C GLY A 242 15.07 14.15 -5.02
N LYS A 243 16.08 15.03 -4.96
CA LYS A 243 16.75 15.56 -6.16
C LYS A 243 17.49 14.46 -6.94
N LEU A 244 18.18 13.56 -6.25
CA LEU A 244 18.84 12.40 -6.87
C LEU A 244 17.81 11.52 -7.60
N CYS A 245 16.70 11.20 -6.93
CA CYS A 245 15.60 10.42 -7.50
C CYS A 245 15.04 11.10 -8.76
N GLU A 246 14.78 12.41 -8.70
CA GLU A 246 14.28 13.19 -9.84
C GLU A 246 15.25 13.14 -11.03
N GLN A 247 16.53 13.38 -10.79
CA GLN A 247 17.56 13.35 -11.84
C GLN A 247 17.68 11.96 -12.47
N THR A 248 17.62 10.92 -11.64
CA THR A 248 17.68 9.52 -12.08
C THR A 248 16.50 9.23 -13.02
N ILE A 249 15.26 9.52 -12.59
CA ILE A 249 14.06 9.31 -13.40
C ILE A 249 14.11 10.13 -14.71
N LYS A 250 14.48 11.41 -14.64
CA LYS A 250 14.60 12.29 -15.82
C LYS A 250 15.63 11.77 -16.82
N SER A 251 16.76 11.24 -16.35
CA SER A 251 17.83 10.73 -17.22
C SER A 251 17.39 9.51 -18.04
N HIS A 252 16.44 8.73 -17.53
CA HIS A 252 15.88 7.58 -18.25
C HIS A 252 14.70 7.96 -19.17
N GLY A 253 13.89 8.94 -18.79
CA GLY A 253 12.72 9.38 -19.57
C GLY A 253 11.86 8.21 -20.05
N ARG A 254 11.67 8.07 -21.37
CA ARG A 254 10.90 6.95 -21.97
C ARG A 254 11.49 5.56 -21.72
N LYS A 255 12.77 5.46 -21.34
CA LYS A 255 13.46 4.19 -21.06
C LYS A 255 13.31 3.74 -19.61
N LEU A 256 12.53 4.43 -18.76
CA LEU A 256 12.40 4.09 -17.35
C LEU A 256 11.96 2.63 -17.13
N LYS A 257 11.01 2.13 -17.92
CA LYS A 257 10.55 0.73 -17.88
C LYS A 257 11.68 -0.27 -18.17
N GLN A 258 12.53 0.06 -19.15
CA GLN A 258 13.70 -0.74 -19.48
C GLN A 258 14.77 -0.67 -18.38
N ALA A 259 15.05 0.53 -17.85
CA ALA A 259 16.01 0.73 -16.76
C ALA A 259 15.61 -0.08 -15.50
N ARG A 260 14.31 -0.13 -15.17
CA ARG A 260 13.79 -1.01 -14.12
C ARG A 260 14.01 -2.49 -14.43
N ALA A 261 13.69 -2.92 -15.65
CA ALA A 261 13.86 -4.32 -16.05
C ALA A 261 15.33 -4.76 -16.02
N SER A 262 16.27 -3.84 -16.29
CA SER A 262 17.70 -4.08 -16.20
C SER A 262 18.28 -3.90 -14.80
N SER A 263 17.44 -3.60 -13.79
CA SER A 263 17.90 -3.29 -12.42
C SER A 263 19.00 -2.22 -12.41
N GLU A 264 18.76 -1.10 -13.10
CA GLU A 264 19.74 -0.01 -13.14
C GLU A 264 20.15 0.39 -11.71
N PRO A 265 21.46 0.47 -11.40
CA PRO A 265 21.93 0.59 -10.01
C PRO A 265 21.37 1.80 -9.26
N LEU A 266 21.34 2.98 -9.88
CA LEU A 266 20.92 4.20 -9.21
C LEU A 266 19.40 4.25 -8.99
N LEU A 267 18.62 3.70 -9.93
CA LEU A 267 17.19 3.52 -9.77
C LEU A 267 16.89 2.49 -8.68
N THR A 268 17.63 1.39 -8.64
CA THR A 268 17.53 0.36 -7.59
C THR A 268 17.85 0.95 -6.22
N PHE A 269 18.90 1.78 -6.13
CA PHE A 269 19.22 2.55 -4.92
C PHE A 269 18.03 3.40 -4.47
N CYS A 270 17.47 4.22 -5.36
CA CYS A 270 16.33 5.09 -5.04
C CYS A 270 15.10 4.31 -4.57
N GLU A 271 14.75 3.21 -5.24
CA GLU A 271 13.60 2.35 -4.90
C GLU A 271 13.79 1.64 -3.55
N ARG A 272 15.02 1.16 -3.27
CA ARG A 272 15.32 0.49 -2.00
C ARG A 272 15.33 1.46 -0.82
N VAL A 273 15.98 2.61 -0.94
CA VAL A 273 16.03 3.61 0.13
C VAL A 273 14.64 4.19 0.43
N GLN A 274 13.85 4.52 -0.61
CA GLN A 274 12.47 4.97 -0.40
C GLN A 274 11.60 3.89 0.27
N GLY A 275 11.78 2.61 -0.10
CA GLY A 275 11.02 1.54 0.53
C GLY A 275 11.37 1.31 1.99
N TYR A 276 12.66 1.41 2.32
CA TYR A 276 13.12 1.35 3.70
C TYR A 276 12.62 2.55 4.52
N GLU A 277 12.63 3.75 3.95
CA GLU A 277 12.07 4.93 4.60
C GLU A 277 10.59 4.76 4.95
N MET A 278 9.79 4.22 4.03
CA MET A 278 8.38 3.88 4.29
C MET A 278 8.25 2.82 5.40
N ALA A 279 9.09 1.79 5.41
CA ALA A 279 9.10 0.78 6.46
C ALA A 279 9.39 1.38 7.84
N CYS A 280 10.42 2.23 7.97
CA CYS A 280 10.75 2.89 9.23
C CYS A 280 9.60 3.77 9.75
N ILE A 281 8.87 4.46 8.87
CA ILE A 281 7.74 5.29 9.28
C ILE A 281 6.59 4.43 9.80
N VAL A 282 6.26 3.33 9.12
CA VAL A 282 5.21 2.40 9.60
C VAL A 282 5.56 1.86 10.99
N GLU A 283 6.79 1.41 11.16
CA GLU A 283 7.29 0.90 12.45
C GLU A 283 7.23 1.96 13.54
N TYR A 284 7.74 3.16 13.25
CA TYR A 284 7.69 4.29 14.18
C TYR A 284 6.26 4.61 14.59
N CYS A 285 5.34 4.77 13.64
CA CYS A 285 3.94 5.07 13.94
C CYS A 285 3.27 3.97 14.76
N VAL A 286 3.53 2.68 14.45
CA VAL A 286 2.98 1.54 15.21
C VAL A 286 3.52 1.51 16.63
N GLU A 287 4.82 1.72 16.81
CA GLU A 287 5.46 1.76 18.14
C GLU A 287 4.93 2.94 18.97
N GLN A 288 4.86 4.13 18.38
CA GLN A 288 4.32 5.33 19.06
C GLN A 288 2.82 5.19 19.38
N ALA A 289 2.08 4.38 18.63
CA ALA A 289 0.69 4.04 18.94
C ALA A 289 0.55 2.97 20.05
N GLY A 290 1.65 2.55 20.68
CA GLY A 290 1.68 1.52 21.73
C GLY A 290 1.54 0.09 21.21
N GLY A 291 1.70 -0.11 19.89
CA GLY A 291 1.65 -1.41 19.24
C GLY A 291 3.04 -2.01 18.98
N SER A 292 3.05 -3.19 18.39
CA SER A 292 4.27 -3.81 17.84
C SER A 292 3.92 -4.65 16.62
N LEU A 293 4.76 -4.60 15.58
CA LEU A 293 4.63 -5.48 14.43
C LEU A 293 5.01 -6.91 14.84
N LYS A 294 4.01 -7.77 15.02
CA LYS A 294 4.18 -9.18 15.42
C LYS A 294 4.67 -10.07 14.30
#